data_AF-A0A1D1ZIY0-F1
#
_entry.id   AF-A0A1D1ZIY0-F1
#
_cell.length_a   1.000
_cell.length_b   1.000
_cell.length_c   1.000
_cell.angle_alpha   90.00
_cell.angle_beta   90.00
_cell.angle_gamma   90.00
#
_symmetry.space_group_name_H-M   'P 1'
#
loop_
_entity.id
_entity.type
_entity.pdbx_description
1 polymer ?
#
loop_
_entity_poly.entity_id
_entity_poly.type
_entity_poly.pdbx_seq_one_letter_code
_entity_poly.pdbx_strand_id
1 'polypeptide(L)'
;ESREGRKETPSRFGPSSSPAAVLQSERGGGERGGGMGVGGGLLHPPAANFLPVEDDGQSCPTPPPPALILGLLPSAMVDHVARVDWSLLNRIPGDRGGSQQVALQELEDILREVNAHILPFLDGDASPGRSIAGGSVANTIRGLAAGFRVPSGVIGACGDDDQGRQFVRNMSSSGVYLSRLRMKKGPTGQCACLVDADGNRTMRPCLSHAVKLQAHELSREDFRGSQWLVVRYNSYNLELIRAAIKMAKQEGVSVSMDLASFEMVRDFRSPLLDLLESGQIDLCFANEDEARELLRGEPKADPEAAVAFLSKHCRWAVVTLGHKGCIAKQGRKVCTEQGFFCDFCFWQTFLLCL
;
A
#
# COMPACT_ATOMS: atom_id res chain seq x y z
N GLU A 1 -59.50 -3.26 29.03
CA GLU A 1 -60.61 -4.02 28.42
C GLU A 1 -60.23 -4.27 26.95
N SER A 2 -59.65 -5.42 26.57
CA SER A 2 -60.32 -6.65 26.06
C SER A 2 -61.34 -6.36 24.95
N ARG A 3 -61.34 -6.94 23.75
CA ARG A 3 -60.84 -8.24 23.25
C ARG A 3 -60.98 -8.25 21.70
N GLU A 4 -59.97 -8.72 20.96
CA GLU A 4 -59.90 -10.00 20.21
C GLU A 4 -60.39 -9.99 18.75
N GLY A 5 -59.49 -10.42 17.86
CA GLY A 5 -59.72 -10.77 16.46
C GLY A 5 -58.53 -11.57 15.93
N ARG A 6 -58.53 -12.88 16.23
CA ARG A 6 -57.55 -13.91 15.86
C ARG A 6 -57.56 -14.17 14.35
N LYS A 7 -56.39 -14.39 13.71
CA LYS A 7 -56.23 -15.36 12.60
C LYS A 7 -54.75 -15.71 12.32
N GLU A 8 -54.47 -16.95 12.70
CA GLU A 8 -53.50 -17.97 12.26
C GLU A 8 -52.45 -17.68 11.18
N THR A 9 -51.23 -18.15 11.49
CA THR A 9 -50.09 -18.46 10.60
C THR A 9 -50.30 -19.77 9.84
N PRO A 10 -49.46 -20.06 8.84
CA PRO A 10 -48.53 -21.16 9.08
C PRO A 10 -47.07 -20.87 8.68
N SER A 11 -46.19 -21.44 9.50
CA SER A 11 -44.74 -21.58 9.35
C SER A 11 -44.30 -22.40 8.14
N ARG A 12 -43.10 -22.11 7.63
CA ARG A 12 -42.01 -23.10 7.38
C ARG A 12 -40.83 -22.39 6.74
N PHE A 13 -39.66 -22.43 7.37
CA PHE A 13 -38.33 -22.66 6.77
C PHE A 13 -37.30 -22.57 7.91
N GLY A 14 -36.95 -23.72 8.48
CA GLY A 14 -35.75 -23.87 9.31
C GLY A 14 -34.59 -24.37 8.43
N PRO A 15 -33.35 -23.92 8.64
CA PRO A 15 -32.21 -24.52 7.96
C PRO A 15 -31.77 -25.78 8.70
N SER A 16 -31.75 -26.89 7.95
CA SER A 16 -31.15 -28.17 8.33
C SER A 16 -29.63 -28.08 8.32
N SER A 17 -28.99 -28.21 9.48
CA SER A 17 -27.57 -28.56 9.60
C SER A 17 -27.46 -30.08 9.79
N SER A 18 -26.74 -30.74 8.88
CA SER A 18 -26.22 -32.10 9.10
C SER A 18 -24.72 -32.03 9.41
N PRO A 19 -24.19 -33.01 10.16
CA PRO A 19 -22.99 -32.83 10.98
C PRO A 19 -21.70 -33.17 10.24
N ALA A 20 -20.62 -32.55 10.73
CA ALA A 20 -19.24 -32.85 10.37
C ALA A 20 -18.90 -34.32 10.68
N ALA A 21 -18.37 -35.02 9.68
CA ALA A 21 -17.76 -36.32 9.84
C ALA A 21 -16.32 -36.17 10.37
N VAL A 22 -16.12 -36.77 11.53
CA VAL A 22 -14.83 -37.08 12.15
C VAL A 22 -14.16 -38.19 11.33
N LEU A 23 -12.91 -37.99 10.90
CA LEU A 23 -12.01 -39.09 10.55
C LEU A 23 -10.66 -38.86 11.23
N GLN A 24 -10.45 -39.64 12.28
CA GLN A 24 -9.13 -40.02 12.78
C GLN A 24 -8.47 -40.93 11.74
N SER A 25 -7.16 -40.77 11.52
CA SER A 25 -6.32 -41.94 11.24
C SER A 25 -4.95 -41.77 11.89
N GLU A 26 -4.52 -42.88 12.47
CA GLU A 26 -3.41 -43.02 13.39
C GLU A 26 -2.07 -43.22 12.67
N ARG A 27 -1.03 -42.82 13.40
CA ARG A 27 0.33 -43.38 13.54
C ARG A 27 0.77 -44.51 12.60
N GLY A 28 2.00 -44.37 12.10
CA GLY A 28 2.84 -45.51 11.69
C GLY A 28 4.21 -45.08 11.21
N GLY A 29 5.17 -44.91 12.12
CA GLY A 29 6.60 -44.86 11.80
C GLY A 29 7.22 -46.25 11.75
N GLY A 30 8.31 -46.42 10.98
CA GLY A 30 9.11 -47.65 10.99
C GLY A 30 10.16 -47.69 9.88
N GLU A 31 11.41 -47.76 10.28
CA GLU A 31 12.64 -47.72 9.48
C GLU A 31 13.02 -49.04 8.76
N ARG A 32 13.80 -48.88 7.66
CA ARG A 32 14.95 -49.67 7.13
C ARG A 32 14.84 -51.17 6.81
N GLY A 33 15.27 -51.53 5.59
CA GLY A 33 16.20 -52.66 5.37
C GLY A 33 16.04 -53.50 4.09
N GLY A 34 16.82 -53.18 3.04
CA GLY A 34 17.65 -54.14 2.25
C GLY A 34 17.05 -55.10 1.21
N GLY A 35 17.48 -54.95 -0.06
CA GLY A 35 18.09 -56.06 -0.85
C GLY A 35 17.42 -56.53 -2.16
N MET A 36 18.13 -56.30 -3.30
CA MET A 36 18.11 -57.01 -4.61
C MET A 36 16.79 -57.00 -5.43
N GLY A 37 16.69 -56.69 -6.72
CA GLY A 37 17.65 -56.46 -7.81
C GLY A 37 17.19 -57.22 -9.07
N VAL A 38 16.63 -56.55 -10.10
CA VAL A 38 16.58 -57.04 -11.50
C VAL A 38 16.47 -55.82 -12.44
N GLY A 39 17.26 -55.82 -13.52
CA GLY A 39 17.45 -54.70 -14.44
C GLY A 39 16.45 -54.58 -15.60
N GLY A 40 16.62 -53.48 -16.34
CA GLY A 40 15.94 -53.17 -17.60
C GLY A 40 16.28 -51.74 -18.02
N GLY A 41 17.24 -51.58 -18.94
CA GLY A 41 17.74 -50.27 -19.39
C GLY A 41 16.96 -49.67 -20.55
N LEU A 42 17.10 -48.35 -20.73
CA LEU A 42 16.89 -47.65 -22.01
C LEU A 42 17.84 -46.44 -22.13
N LEU A 43 18.90 -46.67 -22.92
CA LEU A 43 19.63 -45.83 -23.88
C LEU A 43 19.60 -44.28 -23.77
N HIS A 44 20.80 -43.69 -23.56
CA HIS A 44 21.17 -42.32 -23.96
C HIS A 44 22.15 -42.38 -25.17
N PRO A 45 22.05 -41.48 -26.17
CA PRO A 45 23.05 -41.35 -27.24
C PRO A 45 24.19 -40.36 -26.87
N PRO A 46 25.31 -40.36 -27.63
CA PRO A 46 26.66 -40.17 -27.09
C PRO A 46 27.20 -38.74 -27.12
N ALA A 47 28.18 -38.50 -26.25
CA ALA A 47 28.94 -37.25 -26.12
C ALA A 47 29.81 -36.98 -27.36
N ALA A 48 29.73 -35.75 -27.87
CA ALA A 48 30.66 -35.19 -28.85
C ALA A 48 31.58 -34.18 -28.14
N ASN A 49 32.88 -34.35 -28.37
CA ASN A 49 33.98 -33.52 -27.88
C ASN A 49 33.81 -32.04 -28.21
N PHE A 50 33.90 -31.17 -27.21
CA PHE A 50 34.31 -29.78 -27.37
C PHE A 50 35.59 -29.55 -26.57
N LEU A 51 36.59 -29.01 -27.25
CA LEU A 51 37.92 -28.66 -26.74
C LEU A 51 37.81 -27.65 -25.59
N PRO A 52 38.77 -27.61 -24.64
CA PRO A 52 38.77 -26.58 -23.60
C PRO A 52 39.08 -25.24 -24.25
N VAL A 53 38.13 -24.31 -24.14
CA VAL A 53 38.35 -22.89 -24.46
C VAL A 53 39.15 -22.31 -23.30
N GLU A 54 40.25 -21.63 -23.63
CA GLU A 54 41.10 -20.93 -22.67
C GLU A 54 40.26 -19.89 -21.88
N ASP A 55 40.43 -19.91 -20.56
CA ASP A 55 39.80 -19.00 -19.61
C ASP A 55 40.49 -17.62 -19.72
N ASP A 56 40.08 -16.85 -20.73
CA ASP A 56 40.34 -15.42 -20.76
C ASP A 56 39.48 -14.78 -19.66
N GLY A 57 40.15 -14.32 -18.60
CA GLY A 57 39.57 -13.76 -17.36
C GLY A 57 38.69 -12.52 -17.54
N GLN A 58 37.57 -12.68 -18.24
CA GLN A 58 36.48 -11.72 -18.32
C GLN A 58 35.56 -12.00 -17.13
N SER A 59 35.67 -11.16 -16.09
CA SER A 59 34.67 -11.11 -15.02
C SER A 59 33.28 -11.09 -15.64
N CYS A 60 32.43 -12.09 -15.33
CA CYS A 60 31.01 -12.01 -15.63
C CYS A 60 30.51 -10.64 -15.15
N PRO A 61 29.79 -9.85 -15.96
CA PRO A 61 29.16 -8.65 -15.45
C PRO A 61 28.30 -9.09 -14.28
N THR A 62 28.64 -8.62 -13.08
CA THR A 62 27.79 -8.78 -11.91
C THR A 62 26.40 -8.36 -12.33
N PRO A 63 25.35 -9.19 -12.12
CA PRO A 63 24.00 -8.79 -12.45
C PRO A 63 23.77 -7.41 -11.81
N PRO A 64 23.16 -6.45 -12.54
CA PRO A 64 22.93 -5.14 -11.98
C PRO A 64 22.26 -5.31 -10.61
N PRO A 65 22.69 -4.55 -9.59
CA PRO A 65 22.07 -4.64 -8.28
C PRO A 65 20.56 -4.54 -8.46
N PRO A 66 19.78 -5.40 -7.77
CA PRO A 66 18.40 -5.57 -8.12
C PRO A 66 17.65 -4.25 -7.94
N ALA A 67 16.81 -3.95 -8.93
CA ALA A 67 16.04 -2.74 -9.09
C ALA A 67 15.45 -2.21 -7.77
N LEU A 68 15.98 -1.12 -7.23
CA LEU A 68 15.42 -0.53 -6.01
C LEU A 68 14.17 0.29 -6.36
N ILE A 69 13.04 0.00 -5.72
CA ILE A 69 11.88 0.90 -5.70
C ILE A 69 11.98 1.80 -4.47
N LEU A 70 12.06 3.11 -4.68
CA LEU A 70 12.24 4.11 -3.63
C LEU A 70 10.94 4.84 -3.34
N GLY A 71 10.48 4.88 -2.09
CA GLY A 71 9.33 5.68 -1.68
C GLY A 71 9.73 7.03 -1.08
N LEU A 72 9.12 8.13 -1.54
CA LEU A 72 9.29 9.45 -0.95
C LEU A 72 8.34 9.64 0.24
N LEU A 73 8.92 9.84 1.42
CA LEU A 73 8.22 10.10 2.67
C LEU A 73 8.64 11.47 3.21
N PRO A 74 7.90 12.56 2.91
CA PRO A 74 8.21 13.87 3.46
C PRO A 74 8.38 13.83 4.98
N SER A 75 7.52 13.07 5.66
CA SER A 75 7.64 12.71 7.08
C SER A 75 7.14 11.28 7.27
N ALA A 76 7.86 10.49 8.06
CA ALA A 76 7.43 9.19 8.52
C ALA A 76 6.27 9.33 9.50
N MET A 77 5.42 8.31 9.55
CA MET A 77 4.21 8.33 10.36
C MET A 77 3.93 6.95 10.95
N VAL A 78 3.34 6.92 12.15
CA VAL A 78 2.80 5.69 12.76
C VAL A 78 1.27 5.74 12.72
N ASP A 79 0.65 4.70 12.18
CA ASP A 79 -0.81 4.53 12.18
C ASP A 79 -1.24 3.78 13.43
N HIS A 80 -2.15 4.37 14.19
CA HIS A 80 -2.88 3.75 15.31
C HIS A 80 -4.21 3.22 14.79
N VAL A 81 -4.24 1.93 14.49
CA VAL A 81 -5.40 1.30 13.85
C VAL A 81 -6.35 0.72 14.89
N ALA A 82 -7.61 1.14 14.85
CA ALA A 82 -8.66 0.62 15.71
C ALA A 82 -9.94 0.34 14.93
N ARG A 83 -10.63 -0.75 15.28
CA ARG A 83 -12.00 -1.01 14.81
C ARG A 83 -12.97 -0.23 15.70
N VAL A 84 -13.90 0.49 15.08
CA VAL A 84 -14.84 1.36 15.78
C VAL A 84 -16.25 1.21 15.21
N ASP A 85 -17.25 1.56 16.01
CA ASP A 85 -18.62 1.66 15.54
C ASP A 85 -19.01 3.09 15.15
N TRP A 86 -20.22 3.22 14.61
CA TRP A 86 -20.77 4.49 14.15
C TRP A 86 -20.98 5.49 15.29
N SER A 87 -21.23 5.02 16.52
CA SER A 87 -21.46 5.89 17.67
C SER A 87 -20.18 6.65 18.05
N LEU A 88 -19.02 5.99 17.94
CA LEU A 88 -17.72 6.59 18.18
C LEU A 88 -17.30 7.50 17.02
N LEU A 89 -17.46 7.05 15.77
CA LEU A 89 -17.13 7.88 14.59
C LEU A 89 -17.92 9.20 14.56
N ASN A 90 -19.18 9.20 15.00
CA ASN A 90 -20.00 10.41 15.05
C ASN A 90 -19.53 11.48 16.03
N ARG A 91 -18.71 11.09 17.01
CA ARG A 91 -18.13 12.00 17.99
C ARG A 91 -16.82 12.63 17.51
N ILE A 92 -16.25 12.10 16.43
CA ILE A 92 -14.96 12.52 15.91
C ILE A 92 -15.22 13.52 14.77
N PRO A 93 -14.63 14.73 14.83
CA PRO A 93 -14.87 15.75 13.82
C PRO A 93 -14.36 15.31 12.44
N GLY A 94 -14.99 15.85 11.38
CA GLY A 94 -14.62 15.66 9.98
C GLY A 94 -15.44 14.58 9.25
N ASP A 95 -15.21 14.48 7.94
CA ASP A 95 -15.93 13.54 7.08
C ASP A 95 -15.55 12.08 7.39
N ARG A 96 -16.55 11.18 7.30
CA ARG A 96 -16.34 9.73 7.42
C ARG A 96 -15.75 9.18 6.13
N GLY A 97 -14.86 8.21 6.24
CA GLY A 97 -14.13 7.67 5.09
C GLY A 97 -13.08 8.63 4.51
N GLY A 98 -13.04 9.87 5.00
CA GLY A 98 -12.11 10.91 4.58
C GLY A 98 -10.83 10.95 5.40
N SER A 99 -9.92 11.81 4.98
CA SER A 99 -8.62 12.03 5.61
C SER A 99 -8.43 13.51 5.95
N GLN A 100 -8.53 13.86 7.23
CA GLN A 100 -8.44 15.24 7.68
C GLN A 100 -7.37 15.42 8.75
N GLN A 101 -6.48 16.39 8.53
CA GLN A 101 -5.42 16.70 9.50
C GLN A 101 -5.99 17.24 10.80
N VAL A 102 -5.43 16.79 11.92
CA VAL A 102 -5.80 17.21 13.28
C VAL A 102 -4.57 17.73 14.04
N ALA A 103 -4.81 18.55 15.05
CA ALA A 103 -3.77 18.97 16.00
C ALA A 103 -3.41 17.82 16.96
N LEU A 104 -2.27 17.97 17.64
CA LEU A 104 -1.79 16.95 18.60
C LEU A 104 -2.81 16.68 19.72
N GLN A 105 -3.41 17.74 20.28
CA GLN A 105 -4.41 17.60 21.33
C GLN A 105 -5.64 16.81 20.86
N GLU A 106 -6.12 17.09 19.65
CA GLU A 106 -7.25 16.38 19.06
C GLU A 106 -6.91 14.90 18.79
N LEU A 107 -5.70 14.61 18.30
CA LEU A 107 -5.25 13.21 18.15
C LEU A 107 -5.24 12.50 19.51
N GLU A 108 -4.69 13.12 20.54
CA GLU A 108 -4.64 12.53 21.89
C GLU A 108 -6.03 12.27 22.45
N ASP A 109 -6.98 13.18 22.24
CA ASP A 109 -8.37 13.02 22.67
C ASP A 109 -9.07 11.91 21.89
N ILE A 110 -8.87 11.82 20.57
CA ILE A 110 -9.37 10.71 19.74
C ILE A 110 -8.83 9.38 20.24
N LEU A 111 -7.51 9.27 20.46
CA LEU A 111 -6.89 8.03 20.93
C LEU A 111 -7.37 7.66 22.33
N ARG A 112 -7.61 8.65 23.21
CA ARG A 112 -8.18 8.42 24.55
C ARG A 112 -9.61 7.88 24.46
N GLU A 113 -10.46 8.48 23.62
CA GLU A 113 -11.85 8.03 23.43
C GLU A 113 -11.89 6.63 22.83
N VAL A 114 -11.05 6.34 21.82
CA VAL A 114 -10.91 5.01 21.21
C VAL A 114 -10.50 3.98 22.27
N ASN A 115 -9.48 4.27 23.07
CA ASN A 115 -9.02 3.36 24.12
C ASN A 115 -10.07 3.13 25.23
N ALA A 116 -10.94 4.11 25.50
CA ALA A 116 -12.03 3.95 26.46
C ALA A 116 -13.18 3.06 25.94
N HIS A 117 -13.37 2.99 24.62
CA HIS A 117 -14.46 2.24 23.98
C HIS A 117 -14.05 0.86 23.45
N ILE A 118 -12.75 0.57 23.35
CA ILE A 118 -12.27 -0.79 23.05
C ILE A 118 -12.46 -1.65 24.30
N LEU A 119 -13.49 -2.50 24.28
CA LEU A 119 -13.69 -3.52 25.31
C LEU A 119 -12.41 -4.38 25.45
N PRO A 120 -11.96 -4.73 26.67
CA PRO A 120 -10.91 -5.73 26.83
C PRO A 120 -11.43 -7.07 26.29
N PHE A 121 -10.82 -7.57 25.20
CA PHE A 121 -11.20 -8.87 24.62
C PHE A 121 -10.88 -10.03 25.59
N LEU A 122 -11.79 -11.01 25.66
CA LEU A 122 -11.69 -12.23 26.47
C LEU A 122 -10.77 -13.31 25.89
N ASP A 123 -10.14 -13.08 24.72
CA ASP A 123 -9.27 -14.06 24.08
C ASP A 123 -7.93 -13.43 23.72
N GLY A 124 -6.95 -13.60 24.63
CA GLY A 124 -5.50 -13.79 24.47
C GLY A 124 -4.64 -13.08 23.40
N ASP A 125 -5.18 -12.47 22.35
CA ASP A 125 -4.40 -11.78 21.32
C ASP A 125 -4.27 -10.28 21.65
N ALA A 126 -3.03 -9.89 21.91
CA ALA A 126 -2.67 -8.69 22.64
C ALA A 126 -2.90 -7.36 21.89
N SER A 127 -3.16 -6.35 22.72
CA SER A 127 -3.23 -4.88 22.54
C SER A 127 -4.47 -4.26 21.86
N PRO A 128 -5.23 -3.41 22.58
CA PRO A 128 -6.33 -2.61 22.05
C PRO A 128 -5.75 -1.52 21.13
N GLY A 129 -5.85 -1.73 19.82
CA GLY A 129 -5.24 -0.86 18.83
C GLY A 129 -3.84 -1.33 18.41
N ARG A 130 -3.62 -1.42 17.09
CA ARG A 130 -2.33 -1.82 16.52
C ARG A 130 -1.62 -0.57 15.99
N SER A 131 -0.49 -0.24 16.60
CA SER A 131 0.41 0.79 16.10
C SER A 131 1.41 0.18 15.11
N ILE A 132 1.40 0.65 13.87
CA ILE A 132 2.29 0.16 12.80
C ILE A 132 2.86 1.33 12.00
N ALA A 133 4.03 1.15 11.39
CA ALA A 133 4.50 2.10 10.38
C ALA A 133 3.38 2.41 9.37
N GLY A 134 3.07 3.68 9.24
CA GLY A 134 1.93 4.21 8.53
C GLY A 134 2.30 5.07 7.34
N GLY A 135 1.28 5.63 6.71
CA GLY A 135 1.41 6.42 5.49
C GLY A 135 1.44 5.55 4.23
N SER A 136 0.70 5.97 3.21
CA SER A 136 0.47 5.14 2.02
C SER A 136 1.73 4.74 1.28
N VAL A 137 2.65 5.67 1.01
CA VAL A 137 3.92 5.33 0.34
C VAL A 137 4.70 4.30 1.15
N ALA A 138 4.80 4.45 2.47
CA ALA A 138 5.51 3.51 3.32
C ALA A 138 4.83 2.13 3.29
N ASN A 139 3.50 2.11 3.28
CA ASN A 139 2.71 0.91 3.18
C ASN A 139 2.88 0.20 1.82
N THR A 140 2.94 0.94 0.71
CA THR A 140 3.24 0.41 -0.64
C THR A 140 4.63 -0.21 -0.68
N ILE A 141 5.64 0.54 -0.21
CA ILE A 141 7.04 0.06 -0.15
C ILE A 141 7.17 -1.18 0.74
N ARG A 142 6.51 -1.20 1.91
CA ARG A 142 6.49 -2.37 2.80
C ARG A 142 5.84 -3.57 2.13
N GLY A 143 4.74 -3.34 1.41
CA GLY A 143 4.04 -4.37 0.63
C GLY A 143 4.93 -5.01 -0.42
N LEU A 144 5.58 -4.18 -1.23
CA LEU A 144 6.53 -4.61 -2.25
C LEU A 144 7.68 -5.43 -1.65
N ALA A 145 8.27 -4.95 -0.55
CA ALA A 145 9.37 -5.64 0.13
C ALA A 145 8.95 -6.96 0.78
N ALA A 146 7.94 -6.96 1.65
CA ALA A 146 7.58 -8.13 2.44
C ALA A 146 6.67 -9.11 1.68
N GLY A 147 5.72 -8.61 0.89
CA GLY A 147 4.74 -9.42 0.16
C GLY A 147 5.30 -10.01 -1.12
N PHE A 148 6.13 -9.24 -1.84
CA PHE A 148 6.58 -9.60 -3.18
C PHE A 148 8.10 -9.73 -3.31
N ARG A 149 8.85 -9.51 -2.23
CA ARG A 149 10.32 -9.61 -2.19
C ARG A 149 11.01 -8.70 -3.20
N VAL A 150 10.38 -7.57 -3.54
CA VAL A 150 10.98 -6.54 -4.39
C VAL A 150 11.89 -5.68 -3.54
N PRO A 151 13.17 -5.51 -3.92
CA PRO A 151 14.07 -4.59 -3.24
C PRO A 151 13.47 -3.18 -3.20
N SER A 152 13.13 -2.73 -2.00
CA SER A 152 12.42 -1.47 -1.82
C SER A 152 13.01 -0.69 -0.66
N GLY A 153 13.04 0.63 -0.78
CA GLY A 153 13.61 1.54 0.20
C GLY A 153 12.76 2.79 0.37
N VAL A 154 13.09 3.62 1.35
CA VAL A 154 12.45 4.92 1.54
C VAL A 154 13.49 6.03 1.65
N ILE A 155 13.13 7.19 1.12
CA ILE A 155 13.80 8.47 1.35
C ILE A 155 12.85 9.38 2.10
N GLY A 156 13.29 9.97 3.21
CA GLY A 156 12.39 10.74 4.05
C GLY A 156 12.99 11.23 5.36
N ALA A 157 12.12 11.63 6.28
CA ALA A 157 12.53 12.00 7.64
C ALA A 157 11.67 11.29 8.70
N CYS A 158 12.25 10.93 9.84
CA CYS A 158 11.55 10.47 11.05
C CYS A 158 12.06 11.22 12.28
N GLY A 159 11.27 11.22 13.36
CA GLY A 159 11.64 11.83 14.62
C GLY A 159 12.65 11.00 15.40
N ASP A 160 13.25 11.61 16.42
CA ASP A 160 14.13 10.96 17.41
C ASP A 160 13.36 10.41 18.62
N ASP A 161 12.04 10.25 18.47
CA ASP A 161 11.10 9.77 19.48
C ASP A 161 10.80 8.25 19.38
N ASP A 162 9.96 7.75 20.28
CA ASP A 162 9.55 6.33 20.29
C ASP A 162 8.78 5.93 19.04
N GLN A 163 7.96 6.84 18.50
CA GLN A 163 7.21 6.61 17.27
C GLN A 163 8.16 6.46 16.07
N GLY A 164 9.22 7.27 16.00
CA GLY A 164 10.28 7.16 14.99
C GLY A 164 11.04 5.84 15.11
N ARG A 165 11.41 5.43 16.33
CA ARG A 165 12.02 4.12 16.59
C ARG A 165 11.11 2.97 16.18
N GLN A 166 9.81 3.06 16.45
CA GLN A 166 8.82 2.08 16.04
C GLN A 166 8.69 1.99 14.53
N PHE A 167 8.61 3.13 13.84
CA PHE A 167 8.58 3.20 12.38
C PHE A 167 9.79 2.48 11.76
N VAL A 168 11.00 2.80 12.23
CA VAL A 168 12.25 2.19 11.76
C VAL A 168 12.25 0.68 11.99
N ARG A 169 11.87 0.21 13.18
CA ARG A 169 11.79 -1.24 13.48
C ARG A 169 10.80 -1.95 12.56
N ASN A 170 9.62 -1.39 12.37
CA ASN A 170 8.59 -1.98 11.52
C ASN A 170 9.04 -2.09 10.06
N MET A 171 9.56 -1.00 9.49
CA MET A 171 10.00 -0.99 8.08
C MET A 171 11.21 -1.91 7.85
N SER A 172 12.22 -1.88 8.74
CA SER A 172 13.40 -2.76 8.64
C SER A 172 13.04 -4.23 8.79
N SER A 173 12.14 -4.58 9.73
CA SER A 173 11.66 -5.97 9.89
C SER A 173 10.92 -6.51 8.67
N SER A 174 10.42 -5.62 7.80
CA SER A 174 9.77 -5.96 6.53
C SER A 174 10.73 -5.95 5.33
N GLY A 175 12.05 -5.84 5.57
CA GLY A 175 13.08 -5.86 4.52
C GLY A 175 13.22 -4.55 3.74
N VAL A 176 12.68 -3.44 4.24
CA VAL A 176 12.80 -2.13 3.56
C VAL A 176 14.16 -1.48 3.88
N TYR A 177 14.85 -0.99 2.86
CA TYR A 177 16.09 -0.23 3.02
C TYR A 177 15.84 1.18 3.56
N LEU A 178 16.52 1.52 4.67
CA LEU A 178 16.33 2.79 5.39
C LEU A 178 17.55 3.73 5.34
N SER A 179 18.56 3.43 4.51
CA SER A 179 19.79 4.25 4.43
C SER A 179 19.54 5.71 4.02
N ARG A 180 18.38 5.98 3.39
CA ARG A 180 17.97 7.31 2.94
C ARG A 180 16.94 7.99 3.87
N LEU A 181 16.66 7.39 5.03
CA LEU A 181 15.80 7.99 6.06
C LEU A 181 16.63 8.88 7.00
N ARG A 182 16.25 10.14 7.13
CA ARG A 182 16.91 11.12 8.00
C ARG A 182 16.25 11.13 9.37
N MET A 183 17.02 10.94 10.44
CA MET A 183 16.53 11.19 11.79
C MET A 183 16.61 12.68 12.10
N LYS A 184 15.53 13.27 12.62
CA LYS A 184 15.43 14.69 12.96
C LYS A 184 14.91 14.85 14.38
N LYS A 185 15.25 15.97 15.01
CA LYS A 185 14.72 16.32 16.33
C LYS A 185 13.23 16.66 16.24
N GLY A 186 12.43 16.03 17.10
CA GLY A 186 11.01 16.33 17.23
C GLY A 186 10.11 15.11 17.02
N PRO A 187 8.78 15.29 17.10
CA PRO A 187 7.84 14.19 17.07
C PRO A 187 7.70 13.61 15.66
N THR A 188 7.65 12.28 15.55
CA THR A 188 7.24 11.59 14.33
C THR A 188 5.74 11.79 14.10
N GLY A 189 5.31 11.85 12.84
CA GLY A 189 3.89 11.93 12.51
C GLY A 189 3.09 10.75 13.07
N GLN A 190 1.83 10.96 13.36
CA GLN A 190 0.93 9.92 13.84
C GLN A 190 -0.42 10.02 13.14
N CYS A 191 -1.16 8.93 13.01
CA CYS A 191 -2.51 8.95 12.45
C CYS A 191 -3.43 8.05 13.26
N ALA A 192 -4.59 8.55 13.69
CA ALA A 192 -5.67 7.67 14.11
C ALA A 192 -6.37 7.11 12.87
N CYS A 193 -6.35 5.78 12.74
CA CYS A 193 -6.92 5.04 11.62
C CYS A 193 -8.12 4.23 12.10
N LEU A 194 -9.31 4.78 11.91
CA LEU A 194 -10.55 4.25 12.45
C LEU A 194 -11.29 3.45 11.39
N VAL A 195 -11.46 2.16 11.63
CA VAL A 195 -12.03 1.21 10.66
C VAL A 195 -13.44 0.83 11.09
N ASP A 196 -14.42 1.10 10.23
CA ASP A 196 -15.80 0.70 10.48
C ASP A 196 -16.06 -0.79 10.14
N ALA A 197 -17.30 -1.24 10.31
CA ALA A 197 -17.71 -2.61 10.05
C ALA A 197 -17.60 -3.02 8.56
N ASP A 198 -17.73 -2.04 7.67
CA ASP A 198 -17.64 -2.23 6.22
C ASP A 198 -16.19 -2.15 5.71
N GLY A 199 -15.24 -1.81 6.60
CA GLY A 199 -13.82 -1.68 6.30
C GLY A 199 -13.40 -0.30 5.83
N ASN A 200 -14.32 0.68 5.78
CA ASN A 200 -13.97 2.06 5.43
C ASN A 200 -13.08 2.65 6.52
N ARG A 201 -12.14 3.49 6.10
CA ARG A 201 -11.15 4.09 6.99
C ARG A 201 -11.40 5.59 7.12
N THR A 202 -11.66 6.03 8.33
CA THR A 202 -11.65 7.45 8.68
C THR A 202 -10.28 7.77 9.29
N MET A 203 -9.52 8.65 8.63
CA MET A 203 -8.13 8.92 8.99
C MET A 203 -7.96 10.33 9.56
N ARG A 204 -7.21 10.44 10.66
CA ARG A 204 -6.90 11.71 11.34
C ARG A 204 -5.38 11.86 11.54
N PRO A 205 -4.64 12.25 10.49
CA PRO A 205 -3.21 12.47 10.60
C PRO A 205 -2.88 13.71 11.44
N CYS A 206 -1.95 13.56 12.38
CA CYS A 206 -1.26 14.63 13.08
C CYS A 206 0.18 14.69 12.55
N LEU A 207 0.46 15.67 11.70
CA LEU A 207 1.75 15.82 11.03
C LEU A 207 2.70 16.72 11.84
N SER A 208 3.97 16.36 11.83
CA SER A 208 5.04 17.17 12.42
C SER A 208 5.64 18.11 11.38
N HIS A 209 5.60 19.42 11.66
CA HIS A 209 6.27 20.41 10.83
C HIS A 209 7.79 20.40 11.03
N ALA A 210 8.25 20.05 12.23
CA ALA A 210 9.67 19.99 12.60
C ALA A 210 10.38 18.79 11.97
N VAL A 211 9.69 17.64 11.89
CA VAL A 211 10.22 16.40 11.31
C VAL A 211 9.72 16.28 9.88
N LYS A 212 10.43 16.93 8.96
CA LYS A 212 10.09 16.90 7.53
C LYS A 212 11.35 17.02 6.68
N LEU A 213 11.49 16.16 5.67
CA LEU A 213 12.51 16.28 4.64
C LEU A 213 12.24 17.51 3.76
N GLN A 214 13.27 18.31 3.51
CA GLN A 214 13.20 19.54 2.72
C GLN A 214 13.83 19.33 1.35
N ALA A 215 13.41 20.13 0.37
CA ALA A 215 13.89 20.02 -1.01
C ALA A 215 15.42 20.17 -1.13
N HIS A 216 16.01 21.06 -0.33
CA HIS A 216 17.46 21.32 -0.34
C HIS A 216 18.30 20.20 0.30
N GLU A 217 17.66 19.26 1.02
CA GLU A 217 18.34 18.10 1.62
C GLU A 217 18.43 16.92 0.64
N LEU A 218 17.78 17.02 -0.52
CA LEU A 218 17.86 16.02 -1.57
C LEU A 218 19.16 16.16 -2.37
N SER A 219 19.74 15.01 -2.71
CA SER A 219 20.88 14.90 -3.60
C SER A 219 20.60 13.89 -4.71
N ARG A 220 21.33 13.99 -5.82
CA ARG A 220 21.26 12.98 -6.91
C ARG A 220 21.59 11.57 -6.42
N GLU A 221 22.53 11.45 -5.48
CA GLU A 221 22.95 10.17 -4.91
C GLU A 221 21.79 9.46 -4.19
N ASP A 222 20.82 10.21 -3.66
CA ASP A 222 19.63 9.63 -3.05
C ASP A 222 18.77 8.83 -4.06
N PHE A 223 18.85 9.12 -5.36
CA PHE A 223 18.06 8.43 -6.38
C PHE A 223 18.87 7.34 -7.10
N ARG A 224 20.20 7.34 -6.94
CA ARG A 224 21.10 6.43 -7.63
C ARG A 224 20.77 4.95 -7.35
N GLY A 225 20.75 4.16 -8.42
CA GLY A 225 20.43 2.72 -8.36
C GLY A 225 18.94 2.41 -8.18
N SER A 226 18.07 3.42 -8.13
CA SER A 226 16.62 3.23 -8.11
C SER A 226 16.07 3.12 -9.53
N GLN A 227 15.02 2.32 -9.72
CA GLN A 227 14.29 2.26 -10.99
C GLN A 227 12.99 3.03 -10.95
N TRP A 228 12.37 3.09 -9.76
CA TRP A 228 11.11 3.77 -9.53
C TRP A 228 11.19 4.66 -8.30
N LEU A 229 10.62 5.85 -8.40
CA LEU A 229 10.26 6.70 -7.28
C LEU A 229 8.74 6.65 -7.11
N VAL A 230 8.28 6.14 -5.98
CA VAL A 230 6.87 6.14 -5.57
C VAL A 230 6.60 7.41 -4.74
N VAL A 231 5.69 8.24 -5.22
CA VAL A 231 5.29 9.49 -4.56
C VAL A 231 3.78 9.52 -4.35
N ARG A 232 3.38 10.25 -3.31
CA ARG A 232 1.99 10.64 -3.08
C ARG A 232 1.82 12.12 -3.36
N TYR A 233 0.78 12.50 -4.09
CA TYR A 233 0.45 13.90 -4.28
C TYR A 233 0.18 14.58 -2.93
N ASN A 234 0.81 15.72 -2.70
CA ASN A 234 0.52 16.54 -1.52
C ASN A 234 0.90 17.99 -1.79
N SER A 235 -0.10 18.86 -1.92
CA SER A 235 0.09 20.29 -2.17
C SER A 235 0.96 20.98 -1.10
N TYR A 236 0.85 20.58 0.16
CA TYR A 236 1.66 21.11 1.27
C TYR A 236 3.15 20.70 1.21
N ASN A 237 3.50 19.73 0.35
CA ASN A 237 4.85 19.23 0.14
C ASN A 237 5.31 19.39 -1.32
N LEU A 238 4.64 20.24 -2.10
CA LEU A 238 4.81 20.28 -3.55
C LEU A 238 6.24 20.67 -3.97
N GLU A 239 6.91 21.55 -3.22
CA GLU A 239 8.30 21.92 -3.48
C GLU A 239 9.23 20.71 -3.40
N LEU A 240 9.12 19.92 -2.32
CA LEU A 240 9.88 18.68 -2.14
C LEU A 240 9.56 17.66 -3.23
N ILE A 241 8.26 17.47 -3.53
CA ILE A 241 7.81 16.52 -4.54
C ILE A 241 8.37 16.88 -5.91
N ARG A 242 8.29 18.15 -6.34
CA ARG A 242 8.84 18.62 -7.60
C ARG A 242 10.36 18.46 -7.65
N ALA A 243 11.07 18.77 -6.56
CA ALA A 243 12.51 18.57 -6.48
C ALA A 243 12.91 17.09 -6.62
N ALA A 244 12.22 16.20 -5.90
CA ALA A 244 12.45 14.75 -5.96
C ALA A 244 12.16 14.18 -7.36
N ILE A 245 11.03 14.54 -7.97
CA ILE A 245 10.66 14.12 -9.33
C ILE A 245 11.72 14.59 -10.33
N LYS A 246 12.14 15.86 -10.25
CA LYS A 246 13.16 16.42 -11.13
C LYS A 246 14.48 15.66 -11.01
N MET A 247 14.96 15.40 -9.79
CA MET A 247 16.21 14.66 -9.57
C MET A 247 16.08 13.19 -10.02
N ALA A 248 14.98 12.52 -9.70
CA ALA A 248 14.70 11.16 -10.15
C ALA A 248 14.77 11.05 -11.68
N LYS A 249 14.09 11.96 -12.41
CA LYS A 249 14.14 11.99 -13.88
C LYS A 249 15.55 12.26 -14.43
N GLN A 250 16.34 13.11 -13.77
CA GLN A 250 17.73 13.37 -14.16
C GLN A 250 18.64 12.13 -14.00
N GLU A 251 18.30 11.22 -13.08
CA GLU A 251 19.00 9.95 -12.86
C GLU A 251 18.36 8.78 -13.64
N GLY A 252 17.41 9.04 -14.53
CA GLY A 252 16.74 8.02 -15.35
C GLY A 252 15.73 7.16 -14.58
N VAL A 253 15.30 7.60 -13.39
CA VAL A 253 14.33 6.90 -12.54
C VAL A 253 12.91 7.23 -12.99
N SER A 254 12.07 6.21 -13.12
CA SER A 254 10.64 6.38 -13.43
C SER A 254 9.86 6.84 -12.19
N VAL A 255 8.76 7.57 -12.38
CA VAL A 255 7.96 8.12 -11.29
C VAL A 255 6.55 7.53 -11.30
N SER A 256 6.15 6.95 -10.17
CA SER A 256 4.79 6.51 -9.89
C SER A 256 4.14 7.45 -8.88
N MET A 257 2.95 7.98 -9.17
CA MET A 257 2.21 8.89 -8.29
C MET A 257 0.80 8.39 -7.97
N ASP A 258 0.41 8.51 -6.70
CA ASP A 258 -0.99 8.40 -6.24
C ASP A 258 -1.61 9.77 -5.97
N LEU A 259 -2.90 9.94 -6.27
CA LEU A 259 -3.61 11.22 -6.11
C LEU A 259 -3.96 11.60 -4.66
N ALA A 260 -3.58 10.75 -3.69
CA ALA A 260 -3.71 10.93 -2.24
C ALA A 260 -5.10 10.73 -1.63
N SER A 261 -6.01 11.66 -1.89
CA SER A 261 -7.41 11.62 -1.42
C SER A 261 -8.29 12.55 -2.24
N PHE A 262 -9.60 12.33 -2.22
CA PHE A 262 -10.54 13.15 -2.96
C PHE A 262 -10.56 14.62 -2.48
N GLU A 263 -10.35 14.88 -1.18
CA GLU A 263 -10.24 16.24 -0.64
C GLU A 263 -8.98 16.94 -1.16
N MET A 264 -7.84 16.25 -1.20
CA MET A 264 -6.59 16.79 -1.74
C MET A 264 -6.72 17.14 -3.22
N VAL A 265 -7.39 16.29 -4.00
CA VAL A 265 -7.66 16.54 -5.42
C VAL A 265 -8.62 17.71 -5.58
N ARG A 266 -9.73 17.74 -4.83
CA ARG A 266 -10.75 18.80 -4.89
C ARG A 266 -10.17 20.17 -4.54
N ASP A 267 -9.46 20.25 -3.43
CA ASP A 267 -9.01 21.52 -2.84
C ASP A 267 -7.75 22.05 -3.54
N PHE A 268 -6.93 21.16 -4.12
CA PHE A 268 -5.68 21.51 -4.81
C PHE A 268 -5.59 20.95 -6.22
N ARG A 269 -6.68 21.02 -6.98
CA ARG A 269 -6.77 20.50 -8.36
C ARG A 269 -5.80 21.15 -9.33
N SER A 270 -5.69 22.49 -9.31
CA SER A 270 -4.85 23.22 -10.27
C SER A 270 -3.37 22.86 -10.14
N PRO A 271 -2.74 22.88 -8.94
CA PRO A 271 -1.36 22.44 -8.79
C PRO A 271 -1.11 20.96 -9.16
N LEU A 272 -2.13 20.09 -8.99
CA LEU A 272 -2.07 18.71 -9.43
C LEU A 272 -2.03 18.61 -10.97
N LEU A 273 -2.89 19.36 -11.66
CA LEU A 273 -2.90 19.41 -13.13
C LEU A 273 -1.56 19.87 -13.67
N ASP A 274 -0.97 20.94 -13.09
CA ASP A 274 0.37 21.41 -13.49
C ASP A 274 1.45 20.33 -13.32
N LEU A 275 1.32 19.47 -12.30
CA LEU A 275 2.26 18.38 -12.07
C LEU A 275 2.08 17.24 -13.08
N LEU A 276 0.83 16.89 -13.42
CA LEU A 276 0.53 15.89 -14.45
C LEU A 276 0.98 16.39 -15.84
N GLU A 277 0.62 17.62 -16.21
CA GLU A 277 0.93 18.25 -17.50
C GLU A 277 2.44 18.44 -17.73
N SER A 278 3.26 18.42 -16.67
CA SER A 278 4.72 18.41 -16.79
C SER A 278 5.26 17.20 -17.56
N GLY A 279 4.48 16.12 -17.69
CA GLY A 279 4.90 14.87 -18.34
C GLY A 279 5.97 14.11 -17.56
N GLN A 280 6.22 14.47 -16.30
CA GLN A 280 7.24 13.84 -15.46
C GLN A 280 6.72 12.65 -14.65
N ILE A 281 5.42 12.38 -14.68
CA ILE A 281 4.79 11.24 -14.01
C ILE A 281 4.63 10.11 -15.04
N ASP A 282 5.27 8.96 -14.81
CA ASP A 282 5.20 7.83 -15.74
C ASP A 282 3.96 6.97 -15.47
N LEU A 283 3.68 6.70 -14.20
CA LEU A 283 2.55 5.90 -13.74
C LEU A 283 1.70 6.72 -12.77
N CYS A 284 0.41 6.85 -13.03
CA CYS A 284 -0.53 7.51 -12.12
C CYS A 284 -1.66 6.58 -11.72
N PHE A 285 -1.98 6.59 -10.44
CA PHE A 285 -3.14 5.88 -9.90
C PHE A 285 -4.13 6.85 -9.27
N ALA A 286 -5.41 6.52 -9.38
CA ALA A 286 -6.51 7.17 -8.69
C ALA A 286 -7.54 6.12 -8.23
N ASN A 287 -8.36 6.43 -7.24
CA ASN A 287 -9.63 5.73 -6.99
C ASN A 287 -10.82 6.44 -7.67
N GLU A 288 -12.03 5.89 -7.56
CA GLU A 288 -13.26 6.45 -8.16
C GLU A 288 -13.57 7.88 -7.69
N ASP A 289 -13.36 8.19 -6.42
CA ASP A 289 -13.68 9.50 -5.86
C ASP A 289 -12.63 10.56 -6.26
N GLU A 290 -11.35 10.21 -6.22
CA GLU A 290 -10.25 11.03 -6.73
C GLU A 290 -10.41 11.29 -8.24
N ALA A 291 -10.79 10.27 -9.01
CA ALA A 291 -11.07 10.37 -10.44
C ALA A 291 -12.22 11.34 -10.73
N ARG A 292 -13.29 11.29 -9.93
CA ARG A 292 -14.43 12.21 -10.04
C ARG A 292 -14.01 13.65 -9.76
N GLU A 293 -13.25 13.89 -8.70
CA GLU A 293 -12.75 15.23 -8.36
C GLU A 293 -11.74 15.75 -9.38
N LEU A 294 -10.90 14.88 -9.95
CA LEU A 294 -9.96 15.24 -11.01
C LEU A 294 -10.68 15.77 -12.26
N LEU A 295 -11.83 15.17 -12.60
CA LEU A 295 -12.64 15.56 -13.75
C LEU A 295 -13.77 16.54 -13.40
N ARG A 296 -13.74 17.15 -12.21
CA ARG A 296 -14.78 18.08 -11.78
C ARG A 296 -14.95 19.23 -12.80
N GLY A 297 -16.19 19.41 -13.26
CA GLY A 297 -16.55 20.42 -14.26
C GLY A 297 -16.56 19.89 -15.70
N GLU A 298 -16.09 18.68 -15.96
CA GLU A 298 -16.17 18.04 -17.27
C GLU A 298 -17.58 17.45 -17.51
N PRO A 299 -18.06 17.40 -18.78
CA PRO A 299 -19.35 16.79 -19.12
C PRO A 299 -19.47 15.31 -18.71
N LYS A 300 -18.32 14.63 -18.58
CA LYS A 300 -18.22 13.21 -18.28
C LYS A 300 -17.10 12.98 -17.26
N ALA A 301 -17.48 12.52 -16.07
CA ALA A 301 -16.59 12.30 -14.93
C ALA A 301 -16.68 10.85 -14.40
N ASP A 302 -16.67 9.87 -15.32
CA ASP A 302 -16.62 8.44 -14.99
C ASP A 302 -15.17 7.91 -14.99
N PRO A 303 -14.90 6.73 -14.40
CA PRO A 303 -13.56 6.15 -14.33
C PRO A 303 -12.86 5.97 -15.68
N GLU A 304 -13.62 5.65 -16.74
CA GLU A 304 -13.11 5.53 -18.11
C GLU A 304 -12.63 6.87 -18.66
N ALA A 305 -13.36 7.96 -18.42
CA ALA A 305 -12.92 9.29 -18.77
C ALA A 305 -11.66 9.67 -17.97
N ALA A 306 -11.58 9.29 -16.69
CA ALA A 306 -10.44 9.63 -15.84
C ALA A 306 -9.17 8.91 -16.26
N VAL A 307 -9.24 7.60 -16.53
CA VAL A 307 -8.07 6.85 -17.05
C VAL A 307 -7.65 7.38 -18.42
N ALA A 308 -8.61 7.78 -19.26
CA ALA A 308 -8.31 8.38 -20.55
C ALA A 308 -7.63 9.76 -20.41
N PHE A 309 -8.08 10.59 -19.47
CA PHE A 309 -7.45 11.86 -19.13
C PHE A 309 -6.01 11.65 -18.65
N LEU A 310 -5.81 10.82 -17.61
CA LEU A 310 -4.48 10.54 -17.06
C LEU A 310 -3.52 9.98 -18.11
N SER A 311 -4.00 9.11 -19.02
CA SER A 311 -3.18 8.53 -20.10
C SER A 311 -2.67 9.54 -21.14
N LYS A 312 -3.19 10.78 -21.16
CA LYS A 312 -2.64 11.87 -22.00
C LYS A 312 -1.34 12.43 -21.43
N HIS A 313 -1.15 12.31 -20.12
CA HIS A 313 -0.06 12.93 -19.36
C HIS A 313 0.92 11.90 -18.78
N CYS A 314 0.45 10.68 -18.53
CA CYS A 314 1.23 9.57 -17.97
C CYS A 314 1.31 8.41 -18.96
N ARG A 315 2.44 7.69 -18.96
CA ARG A 315 2.62 6.48 -19.78
C ARG A 315 1.65 5.37 -19.37
N TRP A 316 1.40 5.25 -18.08
CA TRP A 316 0.44 4.34 -17.47
C TRP A 316 -0.53 5.10 -16.57
N ALA A 317 -1.80 4.77 -16.68
CA ALA A 317 -2.86 5.28 -15.83
C ALA A 317 -3.68 4.13 -15.28
N VAL A 318 -4.02 4.18 -14.00
CA VAL A 318 -4.83 3.16 -13.33
C VAL A 318 -5.90 3.83 -12.48
N VAL A 319 -7.15 3.40 -12.63
CA VAL A 319 -8.26 3.81 -11.77
C VAL A 319 -8.82 2.59 -11.06
N THR A 320 -8.75 2.55 -9.73
CA THR A 320 -9.30 1.46 -8.91
C THR A 320 -10.77 1.68 -8.61
N LEU A 321 -11.56 0.61 -8.65
CA LEU A 321 -13.03 0.59 -8.55
C LEU A 321 -13.53 -0.21 -7.33
N GLY A 322 -12.74 -0.22 -6.26
CA GLY A 322 -12.99 -1.05 -5.08
C GLY A 322 -13.11 -2.53 -5.43
N HIS A 323 -14.18 -3.17 -4.93
CA HIS A 323 -14.49 -4.57 -5.23
C HIS A 323 -14.72 -4.89 -6.72
N LYS A 324 -14.96 -3.88 -7.56
CA LYS A 324 -15.14 -4.07 -9.02
C LYS A 324 -13.81 -4.22 -9.76
N GLY A 325 -12.67 -3.98 -9.10
CA GLY A 325 -11.33 -4.16 -9.65
C GLY A 325 -10.70 -2.86 -10.13
N CYS A 326 -10.17 -2.81 -11.35
CA CYS A 326 -9.55 -1.59 -11.88
C CYS A 326 -9.69 -1.43 -13.40
N ILE A 327 -9.48 -0.21 -13.87
CA ILE A 327 -9.25 0.10 -15.29
C ILE A 327 -7.82 0.64 -15.43
N ALA A 328 -7.01 -0.02 -16.25
CA ALA A 328 -5.65 0.40 -16.57
C ALA A 328 -5.52 0.76 -18.04
N LYS A 329 -4.70 1.77 -18.34
CA LYS A 329 -4.43 2.22 -19.71
C LYS A 329 -2.94 2.48 -19.94
N GLN A 330 -2.45 1.99 -21.07
CA GLN A 330 -1.12 2.28 -21.59
C GLN A 330 -1.23 2.59 -23.09
N GLY A 331 -1.06 3.86 -23.47
CA GLY A 331 -1.29 4.31 -24.85
C GLY A 331 -2.69 3.95 -25.35
N ARG A 332 -2.77 3.07 -26.37
CA ARG A 332 -4.05 2.60 -26.93
C ARG A 332 -4.61 1.35 -26.23
N LYS A 333 -3.82 0.68 -25.40
CA LYS A 333 -4.25 -0.55 -24.71
C LYS A 333 -5.02 -0.17 -23.45
N VAL A 334 -6.19 -0.77 -23.27
CA VAL A 334 -7.00 -0.67 -22.06
C VAL A 334 -7.21 -2.07 -21.54
N CYS A 335 -6.99 -2.26 -20.24
CA CYS A 335 -7.21 -3.50 -19.53
C CYS A 335 -8.18 -3.23 -18.38
N THR A 336 -9.20 -4.06 -18.25
CA THR A 336 -10.10 -4.05 -17.10
C THR A 336 -9.94 -5.38 -16.39
N GLU A 337 -9.57 -5.33 -15.12
CA GLU A 337 -9.41 -6.52 -14.29
C GLU A 337 -10.50 -6.51 -13.23
N GLN A 338 -11.10 -7.69 -13.00
CA GLN A 338 -12.10 -7.85 -11.93
C GLN A 338 -11.39 -7.88 -10.57
N GLY A 339 -12.06 -7.32 -9.55
CA GLY A 339 -11.49 -7.22 -8.22
C GLY A 339 -11.30 -8.58 -7.57
N PHE A 340 -10.11 -8.82 -7.02
CA PHE A 340 -9.91 -9.72 -5.91
C PHE A 340 -9.95 -8.90 -4.61
N PHE A 341 -10.59 -9.42 -3.58
CA PHE A 341 -10.92 -8.73 -2.32
C PHE A 341 -9.68 -8.18 -1.59
N CYS A 342 -9.20 -6.96 -1.89
CA CYS A 342 -8.40 -6.09 -1.02
C CYS A 342 -7.96 -4.78 -1.73
N ASP A 343 -8.53 -3.63 -1.36
CA ASP A 343 -8.15 -2.29 -1.85
C ASP A 343 -6.67 -1.94 -1.64
N PHE A 344 -6.01 -2.63 -0.70
CA PHE A 344 -4.61 -2.38 -0.34
C PHE A 344 -3.62 -3.25 -1.13
N CYS A 345 -4.08 -4.40 -1.64
CA CYS A 345 -3.23 -5.37 -2.32
C CYS A 345 -3.09 -5.05 -3.82
N PHE A 346 -4.03 -4.29 -4.39
CA PHE A 346 -4.03 -3.97 -5.82
C PHE A 346 -2.83 -3.10 -6.24
N TRP A 347 -2.45 -2.16 -5.37
CA TRP A 347 -1.27 -1.30 -5.52
C TRP A 347 0.04 -2.08 -5.61
N GLN A 348 0.14 -3.16 -4.84
CA GLN A 348 1.35 -3.96 -4.72
C GLN A 348 1.51 -4.92 -5.91
N THR A 349 0.40 -5.41 -6.47
CA THR A 349 0.39 -6.33 -7.60
C THR A 349 0.63 -5.63 -8.95
N PHE A 350 0.17 -4.40 -9.16
CA PHE A 350 0.27 -3.74 -10.48
C PHE A 350 1.68 -3.23 -10.82
N LEU A 351 2.42 -2.71 -9.84
CA LEU A 351 3.82 -2.27 -10.02
C LEU A 351 4.76 -3.41 -10.42
N LEU A 352 4.36 -4.66 -10.18
CA LEU A 352 5.11 -5.87 -10.54
C LEU A 352 4.79 -6.41 -11.94
N CYS A 353 3.64 -6.03 -12.49
CA CYS A 353 3.23 -6.44 -13.84
C CYS A 353 3.77 -5.51 -14.94
N LEU A 354 4.36 -4.36 -14.56
CA LEU A 354 4.95 -3.37 -15.47
C LEU A 354 6.45 -3.60 -15.68
#